data_AF-A0A8J3B6X2-F1
#
_entry.id   AF-A0A8J3B6X2-F1
#
_cell.length_a   1.000
_cell.length_b   1.000
_cell.length_c   1.000
_cell.angle_alpha   90.00
_cell.angle_beta   90.00
_cell.angle_gamma   90.00
#
_symmetry.space_group_name_H-M   'P 1'
#
loop_
_entity.id
_entity.type
_entity.pdbx_description
1 polymer ?
#
loop_
_entity_poly.entity_id
_entity_poly.type
_entity_poly.pdbx_seq_one_letter_code
_entity_poly.pdbx_strand_id
1 'polypeptide(L)'
;MAAVSRGVLDTSVLIATDVTPLPGALAISTVSLAELHFGVLVARDAATRASRLSRLVALQRRFDPLPVDEAVADSYGRLAARVVEVGRKPRARALDLLIAATAHAHGATLYTRNAVDFAGLDDLIPVVAV
;
A
#
# COMPACT_ATOMS: atom_id res chain seq x y z
N MET A 1 -17.80 12.35 -18.78
CA MET A 1 -17.66 12.06 -17.33
C MET A 1 -16.20 12.30 -16.96
N ALA A 2 -15.91 13.13 -15.96
CA ALA A 2 -14.54 13.26 -15.46
C ALA A 2 -14.08 11.87 -14.98
N ALA A 3 -12.86 11.46 -15.35
CA ALA A 3 -12.31 10.19 -14.90
C ALA A 3 -12.26 10.18 -13.37
N VAL A 4 -12.87 9.17 -12.73
CA VAL A 4 -12.79 9.00 -11.28
C VAL A 4 -11.34 8.65 -10.95
N SER A 5 -10.66 9.48 -10.17
CA SER A 5 -9.29 9.20 -9.70
C SER A 5 -9.29 7.92 -8.87
N ARG A 6 -8.30 7.06 -9.05
CA ARG A 6 -8.14 5.80 -8.30
C ARG A 6 -6.97 5.93 -7.33
N GLY A 7 -7.12 5.39 -6.13
CA GLY A 7 -6.10 5.43 -5.09
C GLY A 7 -5.89 4.07 -4.45
N VAL A 8 -4.63 3.69 -4.23
CA VAL A 8 -4.27 2.57 -3.35
C VAL A 8 -3.68 3.13 -2.07
N LEU A 9 -4.21 2.70 -0.93
CA LEU A 9 -3.73 3.11 0.39
C LEU A 9 -2.65 2.14 0.86
N ASP A 10 -1.47 2.69 1.16
CA ASP A 10 -0.41 1.97 1.87
C ASP A 10 -0.85 1.63 3.30
N THR A 11 -0.30 0.54 3.85
CA THR A 11 -0.47 0.11 5.23
C THR A 11 -0.19 1.23 6.22
N SER A 12 0.81 2.07 5.94
CA SER A 12 1.14 3.24 6.77
C SER A 12 -0.02 4.24 6.92
N VAL A 13 -0.85 4.39 5.87
CA VAL A 13 -2.06 5.23 5.89
C VAL A 13 -3.20 4.50 6.61
N LEU A 14 -3.34 3.19 6.39
CA LEU A 14 -4.39 2.38 7.01
C LEU A 14 -4.29 2.30 8.54
N ILE A 15 -3.08 2.41 9.09
CA ILE A 15 -2.84 2.37 10.53
C ILE A 15 -2.86 3.76 11.20
N ALA A 16 -2.84 4.83 10.41
CA ALA A 16 -2.85 6.19 10.90
C ALA A 16 -4.25 6.58 11.45
N THR A 17 -4.28 7.49 12.40
CA THR A 17 -5.51 7.94 13.08
C THR A 17 -5.94 9.35 12.67
N ASP A 18 -5.08 10.05 11.95
CA ASP A 18 -5.14 11.47 11.60
C ASP A 18 -5.27 11.71 10.09
N VAL A 19 -5.74 10.69 9.34
CA VAL A 19 -5.90 10.77 7.88
C VAL A 19 -7.15 11.58 7.53
N THR A 20 -6.96 12.68 6.82
CA THR A 20 -8.05 13.46 6.24
C THR A 20 -8.67 12.73 5.05
N PRO A 21 -9.92 13.03 4.65
CA PRO A 21 -10.55 12.37 3.51
C PRO A 21 -9.71 12.49 2.22
N LEU A 22 -9.35 11.34 1.64
CA LEU A 22 -8.60 11.24 0.40
C LEU A 22 -9.55 11.16 -0.81
N PRO A 23 -9.20 11.76 -1.95
CA PRO A 23 -10.07 11.81 -3.12
C PRO A 23 -10.07 10.48 -3.89
N GLY A 24 -11.15 10.25 -4.64
CA GLY A 24 -11.24 9.15 -5.60
C GLY A 24 -11.79 7.83 -5.07
N ALA A 25 -11.77 6.82 -5.93
CA ALA A 25 -12.11 5.45 -5.60
C ALA A 25 -10.88 4.78 -4.94
N LEU A 26 -10.96 4.57 -3.62
CA LEU A 26 -9.87 4.05 -2.80
C LEU A 26 -9.94 2.52 -2.71
N ALA A 27 -8.78 1.87 -2.78
CA ALA A 27 -8.59 0.44 -2.61
C ALA A 27 -7.36 0.16 -1.71
N ILE A 28 -7.20 -1.09 -1.31
CA ILE A 28 -6.03 -1.58 -0.55
C ILE A 28 -5.46 -2.82 -1.23
N SER A 29 -4.17 -3.10 -1.01
CA SER A 29 -3.55 -4.35 -1.48
C SER A 29 -3.78 -5.49 -0.48
N THR A 30 -3.87 -6.72 -0.97
CA THR A 30 -3.78 -7.93 -0.13
C THR A 30 -2.47 -7.99 0.67
N VAL A 31 -1.40 -7.34 0.18
CA VAL A 31 -0.13 -7.21 0.92
C VAL A 31 -0.31 -6.39 2.20
N SER A 32 -1.02 -5.26 2.12
CA SER A 32 -1.36 -4.47 3.31
C SER A 32 -2.22 -5.25 4.29
N LEU A 33 -3.13 -6.09 3.79
CA LEU A 33 -3.92 -6.97 4.63
C LEU A 33 -3.03 -8.00 5.35
N ALA A 34 -2.04 -8.57 4.66
CA ALA A 34 -1.07 -9.49 5.26
C ALA A 34 -0.26 -8.82 6.38
N GLU A 35 0.20 -7.59 6.17
CA GLU A 35 0.90 -6.81 7.20
C GLU A 35 0.03 -6.52 8.43
N LEU A 36 -1.25 -6.18 8.23
CA LEU A 36 -2.21 -5.97 9.30
C LEU A 36 -2.45 -7.26 10.10
N HIS A 37 -2.64 -8.40 9.42
CA HIS A 37 -2.75 -9.71 10.07
C HIS A 37 -1.52 -10.03 10.92
N PHE A 38 -0.32 -9.87 10.34
CA PHE A 38 0.93 -10.06 11.06
C PHE A 38 0.99 -9.17 12.31
N GLY A 39 0.65 -7.88 12.16
CA GLY A 39 0.58 -6.91 13.25
C GLY A 39 -0.33 -7.35 14.40
N VAL A 40 -1.48 -7.97 14.11
CA VAL A 40 -2.36 -8.53 15.15
C VAL A 40 -1.67 -9.70 15.87
N LEU A 41 -1.08 -10.63 15.11
CA LEU A 41 -0.50 -11.86 15.64
C LEU A 41 0.73 -11.63 16.52
N VAL A 42 1.55 -10.62 16.20
CA VAL A 42 2.76 -10.29 16.98
C VAL A 42 2.53 -9.32 18.14
N ALA A 43 1.30 -8.84 18.34
CA ALA A 43 0.98 -7.93 19.44
C ALA A 43 1.19 -8.62 20.81
N ARG A 44 2.01 -7.99 21.67
CA ARG A 44 2.47 -8.57 22.95
C ARG A 44 1.43 -8.46 24.07
N ASP A 45 0.61 -7.41 24.05
CA ASP A 45 -0.42 -7.17 25.06
C ASP A 45 -1.85 -7.23 24.45
N ALA A 46 -2.82 -7.52 25.32
CA ALA A 46 -4.22 -7.72 24.92
C ALA A 46 -4.87 -6.45 24.37
N ALA A 47 -4.52 -5.27 24.90
CA ALA A 47 -5.12 -4.00 24.49
C ALA A 47 -4.68 -3.62 23.06
N THR A 48 -3.37 -3.71 22.77
CA THR A 48 -2.83 -3.49 21.42
C THR A 48 -3.41 -4.50 20.43
N ARG A 49 -3.52 -5.77 20.80
CA ARG A 49 -4.12 -6.81 19.95
C ARG A 49 -5.57 -6.51 19.62
N ALA A 50 -6.38 -6.16 20.62
CA ALA A 50 -7.79 -5.83 20.42
C ALA A 50 -7.97 -4.61 19.51
N SER A 51 -7.15 -3.57 19.69
CA SER A 51 -7.15 -2.39 18.81
C SER A 51 -6.79 -2.73 17.36
N ARG A 52 -5.70 -3.48 17.15
CA ARG A 52 -5.28 -3.92 15.80
C ARG A 52 -6.32 -4.82 15.13
N LEU A 53 -6.91 -5.76 15.87
CA LEU A 53 -7.95 -6.65 15.35
C LEU A 53 -9.21 -5.87 14.96
N SER A 54 -9.63 -4.91 15.79
CA SER A 54 -10.79 -4.05 15.49
C SER A 54 -10.57 -3.26 14.20
N ARG A 55 -9.37 -2.71 14.00
CA ARG A 55 -8.98 -2.04 12.75
C ARG A 55 -9.01 -2.99 11.55
N LEU A 56 -8.40 -4.17 11.68
CA LEU A 56 -8.37 -5.17 10.62
C LEU A 56 -9.79 -5.54 10.15
N VAL A 57 -10.68 -5.87 11.09
CA VAL A 57 -12.08 -6.22 10.77
C VAL A 57 -12.81 -5.05 10.12
N ALA A 58 -12.60 -3.82 10.59
CA ALA A 58 -13.21 -2.63 9.98
C ALA A 58 -12.75 -2.43 8.53
N LEU A 59 -11.45 -2.63 8.24
CA LEU A 59 -10.90 -2.51 6.90
C LEU A 59 -11.40 -3.62 5.97
N GLN A 60 -11.47 -4.87 6.43
CA GLN A 60 -12.00 -6.01 5.66
C GLN A 60 -13.49 -5.86 5.31
N ARG A 61 -14.26 -5.13 6.14
CA ARG A 61 -15.66 -4.82 5.83
C ARG A 61 -15.81 -3.68 4.83
N ARG A 62 -14.83 -2.76 4.79
CA ARG A 62 -14.88 -1.55 3.97
C ARG A 62 -14.31 -1.75 2.58
N PHE A 63 -13.28 -2.58 2.44
CA PHE A 63 -12.53 -2.76 1.20
C PHE A 63 -12.57 -4.21 0.75
N ASP A 64 -12.63 -4.38 -0.57
CA ASP A 64 -12.26 -5.63 -1.25
C ASP A 64 -10.79 -5.49 -1.70
N PRO A 65 -9.82 -6.17 -1.06
CA PRO A 65 -8.41 -5.97 -1.33
C PRO A 65 -8.01 -6.47 -2.72
N LEU A 66 -7.18 -5.69 -3.42
CA LEU A 66 -6.65 -6.06 -4.73
C LEU A 66 -5.62 -7.20 -4.58
N PRO A 67 -5.77 -8.31 -5.33
CA PRO A 67 -4.88 -9.45 -5.25
C PRO A 67 -3.50 -9.16 -5.85
N VAL A 68 -2.49 -9.91 -5.42
CA VAL A 68 -1.22 -9.98 -6.15
C VAL A 68 -1.37 -11.00 -7.27
N ASP A 69 -1.65 -10.52 -8.47
CA ASP A 69 -1.83 -11.32 -9.69
C ASP A 69 -0.67 -11.11 -10.68
N GLU A 70 -0.81 -11.62 -11.91
CA GLU A 70 0.20 -11.51 -12.96
C GLU A 70 0.52 -10.05 -13.34
N ALA A 71 -0.47 -9.16 -13.33
CA ALA A 71 -0.27 -7.75 -13.66
C ALA A 71 0.50 -7.02 -12.55
N VAL A 72 0.21 -7.35 -11.29
CA VAL A 72 1.00 -6.87 -10.14
C VAL A 72 2.42 -7.42 -10.19
N ALA A 73 2.62 -8.68 -10.60
CA ALA A 73 3.94 -9.28 -10.74
C ALA A 73 4.80 -8.60 -11.83
N ASP A 74 4.25 -8.31 -13.01
CA ASP A 74 4.95 -7.52 -14.06
C ASP A 74 5.33 -6.12 -13.54
N SER A 75 4.36 -5.46 -12.89
CA SER A 75 4.55 -4.13 -12.32
C SER A 75 5.66 -4.11 -11.25
N TYR A 76 5.70 -5.13 -10.40
CA TYR A 76 6.76 -5.28 -9.41
C TYR A 76 8.14 -5.40 -10.06
N GLY A 77 8.26 -6.18 -11.14
CA GLY A 77 9.52 -6.31 -11.89
C GLY A 77 10.05 -4.97 -12.39
N ARG A 78 9.16 -4.13 -12.95
CA ARG A 78 9.49 -2.78 -13.44
C ARG A 78 9.94 -1.86 -12.30
N LEU A 79 9.17 -1.79 -11.22
CA LEU A 79 9.50 -0.95 -10.07
C LEU A 79 10.79 -1.41 -9.39
N ALA A 80 10.99 -2.72 -9.21
CA ALA A 80 12.19 -3.27 -8.61
C ALA A 80 13.44 -2.98 -9.46
N ALA A 81 13.35 -3.10 -10.79
CA ALA A 81 14.43 -2.72 -11.70
C ALA A 81 14.78 -1.23 -11.53
N ARG A 82 13.76 -0.37 -11.48
CA ARG A 82 13.96 1.07 -11.27
C ARG A 82 14.61 1.39 -9.93
N VAL A 83 14.21 0.72 -8.85
CA VAL A 83 14.85 0.84 -7.52
C VAL A 83 16.35 0.51 -7.59
N VAL A 84 16.75 -0.50 -8.37
CA VAL A 84 18.17 -0.85 -8.57
C VAL A 84 18.89 0.26 -9.33
N GLU A 85 18.30 0.78 -10.40
CA GLU A 85 18.90 1.87 -11.21
C GLU A 85 19.18 3.13 -10.39
N VAL A 86 18.30 3.46 -9.43
CA VAL A 86 18.49 4.60 -8.52
C VAL A 86 19.38 4.27 -7.30
N GLY A 87 20.09 3.14 -7.34
CA GLY A 87 21.09 2.75 -6.33
C GLY A 87 20.52 2.23 -5.01
N ARG A 88 19.23 1.84 -4.98
CA ARG A 88 18.55 1.31 -3.79
C ARG A 88 18.42 -0.22 -3.86
N LYS A 89 18.09 -0.85 -2.73
CA LYS A 89 17.97 -2.33 -2.60
C LYS A 89 16.49 -2.77 -2.56
N PRO A 90 15.95 -3.41 -3.60
CA PRO A 90 14.53 -3.80 -3.64
C PRO A 90 14.12 -4.78 -2.53
N ARG A 91 14.99 -5.74 -2.17
CA ARG A 91 14.68 -6.78 -1.17
C ARG A 91 14.34 -6.24 0.21
N ALA A 92 14.92 -5.11 0.60
CA ALA A 92 14.63 -4.49 1.91
C ALA A 92 13.22 -3.89 1.99
N ARG A 93 12.56 -3.72 0.85
CA ARG A 93 11.25 -3.07 0.68
C ARG A 93 10.30 -3.91 -0.17
N ALA A 94 10.46 -5.23 -0.17
CA ALA A 94 9.73 -6.10 -1.08
C ALA A 94 8.20 -5.97 -0.93
N LEU A 95 7.70 -5.81 0.31
CA LEU A 95 6.27 -5.63 0.57
C LEU A 95 5.80 -4.24 0.12
N ASP A 96 6.53 -3.17 0.48
CA ASP A 96 6.23 -1.80 0.04
C ASP A 96 6.18 -1.70 -1.50
N LEU A 97 7.12 -2.36 -2.18
CA LEU A 97 7.17 -2.41 -3.64
C LEU A 97 6.02 -3.23 -4.24
N LEU A 98 5.52 -4.26 -3.57
CA LEU A 98 4.32 -4.98 -4.03
C LEU A 98 3.05 -4.12 -3.84
N ILE A 99 2.96 -3.31 -2.79
CA ILE A 99 1.86 -2.35 -2.62
C ILE A 99 1.92 -1.30 -3.74
N ALA A 100 3.11 -0.75 -4.00
CA ALA A 100 3.32 0.18 -5.11
C ALA A 100 3.04 -0.46 -6.48
N ALA A 101 3.42 -1.72 -6.68
CA ALA A 101 3.12 -2.48 -7.89
C ALA A 101 1.62 -2.70 -8.07
N THR A 102 0.88 -2.91 -6.96
CA THR A 102 -0.58 -2.96 -6.98
C THR A 102 -1.15 -1.63 -7.49
N ALA A 103 -0.65 -0.49 -7.00
CA ALA A 103 -1.07 0.82 -7.49
C ALA A 103 -0.76 1.01 -8.99
N HIS A 104 0.46 0.65 -9.40
CA HIS A 104 0.91 0.71 -10.80
C HIS A 104 0.02 -0.11 -11.74
N ALA A 105 -0.21 -1.39 -11.40
CA ALA A 105 -0.99 -2.33 -12.22
C ALA A 105 -2.43 -1.86 -12.47
N HIS A 106 -2.99 -1.09 -11.52
CA HIS A 106 -4.35 -0.58 -11.60
C HIS A 106 -4.44 0.90 -12.03
N GLY A 107 -3.32 1.52 -12.46
CA GLY A 107 -3.29 2.93 -12.85
C GLY A 107 -3.75 3.88 -11.74
N ALA A 108 -3.42 3.55 -10.49
CA ALA A 108 -3.85 4.26 -9.30
C ALA A 108 -2.71 5.06 -8.67
N THR A 109 -3.06 6.14 -7.96
CA THR A 109 -2.14 6.88 -7.10
C THR A 109 -1.86 6.07 -5.84
N LEU A 110 -0.59 5.97 -5.45
CA LEU A 110 -0.20 5.42 -4.15
C LEU A 110 -0.26 6.52 -3.09
N TYR A 111 -1.11 6.34 -2.09
CA TYR A 111 -1.14 7.18 -0.89
C TYR A 111 -0.32 6.53 0.22
N THR A 112 0.69 7.22 0.75
CA THR A 112 1.62 6.68 1.75
C THR A 112 2.09 7.75 2.72
N ARG A 113 2.40 7.36 3.97
CA ARG A 113 3.12 8.22 4.93
C ARG A 113 4.64 8.16 4.75
N ASN A 114 5.12 7.21 3.95
CA ASN A 114 6.53 6.92 3.75
C ASN A 114 6.96 7.27 2.32
N ALA A 115 6.52 8.41 1.77
CA ALA A 115 6.77 8.77 0.35
C ALA A 115 8.26 8.75 -0.04
N VAL A 116 9.16 9.03 0.90
CA VAL A 116 10.62 8.93 0.72
C VAL A 116 11.09 7.54 0.29
N ASP A 117 10.31 6.51 0.65
CA ASP A 117 10.59 5.12 0.30
C ASP A 117 10.38 4.81 -1.18
N PHE A 118 9.60 5.65 -1.86
CA PHE A 118 9.27 5.52 -3.29
C PHE A 118 9.95 6.57 -4.15
N ALA A 119 10.77 7.44 -3.56
CA ALA A 119 11.53 8.45 -4.33
C ALA A 119 12.36 7.80 -5.45
N GLY A 120 12.22 8.32 -6.66
CA GLY A 120 12.85 7.77 -7.87
C GLY A 120 11.95 6.83 -8.69
N LEU A 121 10.68 6.64 -8.28
CA LEU A 121 9.65 5.89 -9.01
C LEU A 121 8.57 6.78 -9.61
N ASP A 122 8.75 8.11 -9.54
CA ASP A 122 7.76 9.13 -9.89
C ASP A 122 7.35 9.09 -11.38
N ASP A 123 8.21 8.55 -12.24
CA ASP A 123 7.99 8.32 -13.67
C ASP A 123 7.13 7.09 -13.96
N LEU A 124 7.01 6.17 -13.00
CA LEU A 124 6.23 4.94 -13.13
C LEU A 124 4.90 5.05 -12.39
N ILE A 125 4.88 5.64 -11.19
CA ILE A 125 3.69 5.73 -10.35
C ILE A 125 3.51 7.11 -9.72
N PRO A 126 2.27 7.64 -9.68
CA PRO A 126 1.97 8.80 -8.86
C PRO A 126 2.01 8.42 -7.38
N VAL A 127 2.85 9.09 -6.60
CA VAL A 127 2.94 8.92 -5.14
C VAL A 127 2.51 10.21 -4.44
N VAL A 128 1.58 10.10 -3.49
CA VAL A 128 1.11 11.23 -2.68
C VAL A 128 1.39 10.95 -1.21
N ALA A 129 2.15 11.85 -0.60
CA ALA A 129 2.38 11.86 0.84
C ALA A 129 1.10 12.27 1.59
N VAL A 130 0.77 11.57 2.68
CA VAL A 130 -0.39 11.82 3.55
C VAL A 130 0.06 12.10 4.99
#